data_AF-A0A2D9K1Y0-F1
#
_entry.id   AF-A0A2D9K1Y0-F1
#
_cell.length_a   1.000
_cell.length_b   1.000
_cell.length_c   1.000
_cell.angle_alpha   90.00
_cell.angle_beta   90.00
_cell.angle_gamma   90.00
#
_symmetry.space_group_name_H-M   'P 1'
#
loop_
_entity.id
_entity.type
_entity.pdbx_description
1 polymer ?
#
loop_
_entity_poly.entity_id
_entity_poly.type
_entity_poly.pdbx_seq_one_letter_code
_entity_poly.pdbx_strand_id
1 'polypeptide(L)'
;MKIGIKFIFADMDHKKISTLSRSRSFLIKSAVSIGLFAVLLGFIIDSTKIPASLKIQNSLQSACPWLNESEILSVVNKSNQYELINFLKSKKGDTFTNVEIADLARNGDLEKALILKIPQNLLSKEEQEALVLFNQSILEKNNPAHLSKLKTYALRKEPIRFASELVADALSAKGEKEKANQFYKLELKNFPQSYHSKSKIIISHIESGDLKEAKELFNDQELRESLDFKTFKIIAIKLNEWTALTIKSYYLAFSELSLPWIMVTLFTALIWFLIVTNLGQLSGDTFIRLTLYGSAFISGFLSTFIVLGLVYWQENKFGLQINGETVNDIIYCICGIGLREELIKVVFFSPFLLILRKRRIPMEALACAACVGLGFACSENILYFGSGFESAVFPRFLTANFLHTSLTAIVGLSMYHWIINPLRGWDNFLKDFVIVVTAHGAYDALVGIVPKLANSMGILSIVIFAVIANSYLNVAKKIRSGPPSKISPLGIFIIGSSLLIGVSWNLACYLYNFREVILLIGQSTLSLGALGFIFINQFRNE
;
A
#
# COMPACT_ATOMS: atom_id res chain seq x y z
N MET A 1 -33.09 19.81 -32.59
CA MET A 1 -33.22 20.00 -31.13
C MET A 1 -31.81 20.17 -30.55
N LYS A 2 -31.32 21.41 -30.46
CA LYS A 2 -29.99 21.73 -29.89
C LYS A 2 -30.13 21.77 -28.37
N ILE A 3 -29.69 20.72 -27.68
CA ILE A 3 -29.57 20.72 -26.22
C ILE A 3 -28.35 21.57 -25.87
N GLY A 4 -28.59 22.85 -25.60
CA GLY A 4 -27.58 23.77 -25.10
C GLY A 4 -27.30 23.47 -23.63
N ILE A 5 -26.29 22.65 -23.35
CA ILE A 5 -25.64 22.62 -22.04
C ILE A 5 -24.77 23.88 -21.96
N LYS A 6 -25.39 25.02 -21.64
CA LYS A 6 -24.66 26.19 -21.13
C LYS A 6 -24.12 25.78 -19.76
N PHE A 7 -22.85 25.41 -19.71
CA PHE A 7 -22.11 25.19 -18.46
C PHE A 7 -22.31 26.40 -17.54
N ILE A 8 -22.86 26.15 -16.35
CA ILE A 8 -23.27 27.12 -15.32
C ILE A 8 -22.10 27.95 -14.74
N PHE A 9 -20.86 27.72 -15.17
CA PHE A 9 -19.67 28.29 -14.52
C PHE A 9 -18.98 29.44 -15.27
N ALA A 10 -19.45 29.84 -16.46
CA ALA A 10 -18.70 30.79 -17.28
C ALA A 10 -18.81 32.29 -16.87
N ASP A 11 -19.68 32.65 -15.92
CA ASP A 11 -19.90 34.06 -15.54
C ASP A 11 -20.02 34.28 -14.01
N MET A 12 -19.52 33.36 -13.19
CA MET A 12 -19.49 33.60 -11.75
C MET A 12 -18.37 34.58 -11.39
N ASP A 13 -18.77 35.82 -11.06
CA ASP A 13 -17.90 36.84 -10.46
C ASP A 13 -17.03 36.21 -9.35
N HIS A 14 -15.71 36.35 -9.48
CA HIS A 14 -14.73 35.84 -8.51
C HIS A 14 -15.02 36.29 -7.07
N LYS A 15 -15.62 37.47 -6.88
CA LYS A 15 -16.09 37.93 -5.55
C LYS A 15 -17.18 37.03 -5.00
N LYS A 16 -18.12 36.60 -5.84
CA LYS A 16 -19.21 35.70 -5.46
C LYS A 16 -18.68 34.33 -5.03
N ILE A 17 -17.72 33.75 -5.75
CA ILE A 17 -17.09 32.47 -5.37
C ILE A 17 -16.38 32.61 -4.02
N SER A 18 -15.62 33.69 -3.82
CA SER A 18 -14.93 33.97 -2.56
C SER A 18 -15.90 34.04 -1.37
N THR A 19 -17.00 34.77 -1.51
CA THR A 19 -18.03 34.91 -0.48
C THR A 19 -18.74 33.58 -0.21
N LEU A 20 -19.07 32.82 -1.25
CA LEU A 20 -19.71 31.51 -1.11
C LEU A 20 -18.81 30.51 -0.39
N SER A 21 -17.50 30.50 -0.69
CA SER A 21 -16.53 29.61 -0.04
C SER A 21 -16.39 29.82 1.48
N ARG A 22 -16.89 30.96 2.00
CA ARG A 22 -16.91 31.31 3.43
C ARG A 22 -18.30 31.25 4.06
N SER A 23 -19.35 31.17 3.25
CA SER A 23 -20.72 31.18 3.73
C SER A 23 -21.08 29.83 4.36
N ARG A 24 -21.30 29.80 5.68
CA ARG A 24 -21.69 28.59 6.41
C ARG A 24 -22.95 27.95 5.84
N SER A 25 -23.96 28.78 5.53
CA SER A 25 -25.22 28.32 4.95
C SER A 25 -25.00 27.63 3.60
N PHE A 26 -24.15 28.22 2.75
CA PHE A 26 -23.80 27.63 1.47
C PHE A 26 -23.05 26.30 1.65
N LEU A 27 -21.99 26.28 2.47
CA LEU A 27 -21.16 25.09 2.67
C LEU A 27 -21.96 23.92 3.25
N ILE A 28 -22.84 24.16 4.23
CA ILE A 28 -23.71 23.12 4.80
C ILE A 28 -24.68 22.59 3.74
N LYS A 29 -25.35 23.48 3.00
CA LYS A 29 -26.29 23.07 1.93
C LYS A 29 -25.58 22.24 0.86
N SER A 30 -24.42 22.69 0.40
CA SER A 30 -23.62 21.97 -0.58
C SER A 30 -23.16 20.59 -0.07
N ALA A 31 -22.67 20.50 1.17
CA ALA A 31 -22.26 19.23 1.76
C ALA A 31 -23.43 18.23 1.84
N VAL A 32 -24.60 18.67 2.31
CA VAL A 32 -25.83 17.85 2.36
C VAL A 32 -26.26 17.42 0.95
N SER A 33 -26.29 18.34 -0.02
CA SER A 33 -26.65 18.01 -1.41
C SER A 33 -25.70 17.00 -2.04
N ILE A 34 -24.38 17.14 -1.83
CA ILE A 34 -23.38 16.18 -2.31
C ILE A 34 -23.60 14.82 -1.66
N GLY A 35 -23.83 14.77 -0.35
CA GLY A 35 -24.09 13.53 0.38
C GLY A 35 -25.35 12.81 -0.13
N LEU A 36 -26.47 13.53 -0.29
CA LEU A 36 -27.71 12.95 -0.82
C LEU A 36 -27.52 12.41 -2.24
N PHE A 37 -26.84 13.17 -3.11
CA PHE A 37 -26.55 12.71 -4.47
C PHE A 37 -25.67 11.46 -4.47
N ALA A 38 -24.65 11.42 -3.61
CA ALA A 38 -23.77 10.25 -3.51
C ALA A 38 -24.51 9.00 -3.00
N VAL A 39 -25.41 9.14 -2.03
CA VAL A 39 -26.22 8.01 -1.54
C VAL A 39 -27.14 7.48 -2.64
N LEU A 40 -27.83 8.37 -3.37
CA LEU A 40 -28.69 8.00 -4.49
C LEU A 40 -27.91 7.29 -5.60
N LEU A 41 -26.74 7.83 -5.97
CA LEU A 41 -25.88 7.21 -6.97
C LEU A 41 -25.37 5.83 -6.51
N GLY A 42 -25.00 5.70 -5.24
CA GLY A 42 -24.54 4.44 -4.66
C GLY A 42 -25.60 3.34 -4.72
N PHE A 43 -26.87 3.69 -4.48
CA PHE A 43 -28.00 2.77 -4.65
C PHE A 43 -28.19 2.33 -6.12
N ILE A 44 -28.07 3.27 -7.07
CA ILE A 44 -28.11 2.96 -8.51
C ILE A 44 -26.95 2.03 -8.90
N ILE A 45 -25.74 2.28 -8.38
CA ILE A 45 -24.57 1.41 -8.63
C ILE A 45 -24.80 0.00 -8.08
N ASP A 46 -25.26 -0.13 -6.84
CA ASP A 46 -25.49 -1.44 -6.20
C ASP A 46 -26.57 -2.26 -6.95
N SER A 47 -27.68 -1.61 -7.32
CA SER A 47 -28.77 -2.23 -8.08
C SER A 47 -28.42 -2.63 -9.52
N THR A 48 -27.39 -2.02 -10.12
CA THR A 48 -26.94 -2.35 -11.49
C THR A 48 -25.74 -3.28 -11.51
N LYS A 49 -25.21 -3.65 -10.34
CA LYS A 49 -24.03 -4.48 -10.19
C LYS A 49 -24.33 -5.93 -10.55
N ILE A 50 -23.44 -6.53 -11.35
CA ILE A 50 -23.46 -7.96 -11.62
C ILE A 50 -23.23 -8.73 -10.30
N PRO A 51 -24.10 -9.70 -9.94
CA PRO A 51 -23.95 -10.50 -8.73
C PRO A 51 -22.57 -11.14 -8.63
N ALA A 52 -22.00 -11.17 -7.41
CA ALA A 52 -20.67 -11.76 -7.18
C ALA A 52 -20.58 -13.22 -7.63
N SER A 53 -21.66 -13.98 -7.47
CA SER A 53 -21.79 -15.36 -7.96
C SER A 53 -21.56 -15.45 -9.47
N LEU A 54 -22.12 -14.54 -10.27
CA LEU A 54 -21.95 -14.52 -11.72
C LEU A 54 -20.51 -14.15 -12.12
N LYS A 55 -19.86 -13.23 -11.38
CA LYS A 55 -18.43 -12.92 -11.61
C LYS A 55 -17.53 -14.13 -11.36
N ILE A 56 -17.79 -14.87 -10.28
CA ILE A 56 -17.05 -16.10 -9.96
C ILE A 56 -17.31 -17.16 -11.02
N GLN A 57 -18.56 -17.35 -11.45
CA GLN A 57 -18.92 -18.27 -12.54
C GLN A 57 -18.16 -17.94 -13.82
N ASN A 58 -18.14 -16.67 -14.24
CA ASN A 58 -17.39 -16.23 -15.42
C ASN A 58 -15.88 -16.47 -15.28
N SER A 59 -15.33 -16.21 -14.08
CA SER A 59 -13.90 -16.44 -13.80
C SER A 59 -13.55 -17.93 -13.82
N LEU A 60 -14.43 -18.78 -13.29
CA LEU A 60 -14.28 -20.24 -13.36
C LEU A 60 -14.41 -20.75 -14.78
N GLN A 61 -15.38 -20.25 -15.56
CA GLN A 61 -15.58 -20.65 -16.95
C GLN A 61 -14.35 -20.32 -17.80
N SER A 62 -13.72 -19.17 -17.56
CA SER A 62 -12.47 -18.79 -18.22
C SER A 62 -11.29 -19.64 -17.77
N ALA A 63 -11.15 -19.90 -16.47
CA ALA A 63 -10.02 -20.65 -15.92
C ALA A 63 -10.11 -22.17 -16.16
N CYS A 64 -11.33 -22.70 -16.25
CA CYS A 64 -11.66 -24.11 -16.38
C CYS A 64 -12.68 -24.31 -17.52
N PRO A 65 -12.31 -24.06 -18.78
CA PRO A 65 -13.24 -24.09 -19.92
C PRO A 65 -13.84 -25.47 -20.20
N TRP A 66 -13.27 -26.53 -19.64
CA TRP A 66 -13.77 -27.91 -19.71
C TRP A 66 -14.93 -28.21 -18.75
N LEU A 67 -15.19 -27.34 -17.78
CA LEU A 67 -16.36 -27.48 -16.90
C LEU A 67 -17.60 -26.96 -17.61
N ASN A 68 -18.69 -27.73 -17.51
CA ASN A 68 -19.99 -27.25 -17.99
C ASN A 68 -20.65 -26.34 -16.95
N GLU A 69 -21.68 -25.61 -17.36
CA GLU A 69 -22.39 -24.63 -16.52
C GLU A 69 -22.95 -25.25 -15.23
N SER A 70 -23.47 -26.49 -15.30
CA SER A 70 -24.01 -27.19 -14.13
C SER A 70 -22.93 -27.58 -13.10
N GLU A 71 -21.74 -27.95 -13.57
CA GLU A 71 -20.58 -28.25 -12.72
C GLU A 71 -20.07 -26.98 -12.03
N ILE A 72 -19.94 -25.88 -12.78
CA ILE A 72 -19.55 -24.58 -12.22
C ILE A 72 -20.56 -24.14 -11.16
N LEU A 73 -21.87 -24.23 -11.43
CA LEU A 73 -22.90 -23.84 -10.48
C LEU A 73 -22.84 -24.68 -9.19
N SER A 74 -22.61 -25.99 -9.33
CA SER A 74 -22.42 -26.91 -8.20
C SER A 74 -21.22 -26.52 -7.34
N VAL A 75 -20.07 -26.18 -7.95
CA VAL A 75 -18.88 -25.75 -7.23
C VAL A 75 -19.11 -24.42 -6.51
N VAL A 76 -19.70 -23.44 -7.18
CA VAL A 76 -19.98 -22.11 -6.61
C VAL A 76 -20.96 -22.20 -5.44
N ASN A 77 -21.95 -23.09 -5.51
CA ASN A 77 -22.94 -23.26 -4.44
C ASN A 77 -22.41 -24.04 -3.24
N LYS A 78 -21.44 -24.95 -3.44
CA LYS A 78 -20.87 -25.79 -2.38
C LYS A 78 -19.63 -25.19 -1.71
N SER A 79 -18.96 -24.25 -2.37
CA SER A 79 -17.70 -23.69 -1.91
C SER A 79 -17.90 -22.33 -1.24
N ASN A 80 -17.02 -21.98 -0.30
CA ASN A 80 -16.90 -20.62 0.18
C ASN A 80 -16.41 -19.72 -0.98
N GLN A 81 -17.21 -18.72 -1.35
CA GLN A 81 -16.90 -17.80 -2.45
C GLN A 81 -15.54 -17.11 -2.27
N TYR A 82 -15.19 -16.76 -1.03
CA TYR A 82 -13.91 -16.11 -0.72
C TYR A 82 -12.72 -17.04 -0.97
N GLU A 83 -12.83 -18.31 -0.56
CA GLU A 83 -11.78 -19.31 -0.79
C GLU A 83 -11.59 -19.59 -2.28
N LEU A 84 -12.69 -19.65 -3.03
CA LEU A 84 -12.66 -19.86 -4.48
C LEU A 84 -12.03 -18.68 -5.22
N ILE A 85 -12.32 -17.44 -4.80
CA ILE A 85 -11.66 -16.25 -5.33
C ILE A 85 -10.16 -16.29 -5.03
N ASN A 86 -9.76 -16.62 -3.80
CA ASN A 86 -8.34 -16.71 -3.44
C ASN A 86 -7.62 -17.82 -4.21
N PHE A 87 -8.27 -18.98 -4.40
CA PHE A 87 -7.76 -20.04 -5.24
C PHE A 87 -7.56 -19.56 -6.69
N LEU A 88 -8.54 -18.86 -7.27
CA LEU A 88 -8.43 -18.34 -8.64
C LEU A 88 -7.40 -17.22 -8.78
N LYS A 89 -7.09 -16.48 -7.72
CA LYS A 89 -6.01 -15.47 -7.71
C LYS A 89 -4.60 -16.08 -7.80
N SER A 90 -4.45 -17.38 -7.59
CA SER A 90 -3.15 -18.06 -7.72
C SER A 90 -2.65 -18.17 -9.17
N LYS A 91 -3.54 -18.00 -10.17
CA LYS A 91 -3.16 -18.00 -11.59
C LYS A 91 -2.73 -16.61 -12.05
N LYS A 92 -1.72 -16.54 -12.92
CA LYS A 92 -1.25 -15.29 -13.54
C LYS A 92 -1.93 -15.00 -14.88
N GLY A 93 -2.41 -16.02 -15.59
CA GLY A 93 -3.04 -15.91 -16.92
C GLY A 93 -4.53 -16.23 -16.92
N ASP A 94 -5.09 -16.52 -18.10
CA ASP A 94 -6.49 -16.94 -18.23
C ASP A 94 -6.72 -18.33 -17.66
N THR A 95 -5.79 -19.25 -17.90
CA THR A 95 -5.78 -20.62 -17.40
C THR A 95 -4.60 -20.87 -16.44
N PHE A 96 -4.63 -22.00 -15.75
CA PHE A 96 -3.50 -22.46 -14.95
C PHE A 96 -2.38 -23.01 -15.84
N THR A 97 -1.14 -22.76 -15.45
CA THR A 97 0.06 -23.35 -16.04
C THR A 97 0.49 -24.59 -15.25
N ASN A 98 1.30 -25.45 -15.85
CA ASN A 98 1.81 -26.66 -15.18
C ASN A 98 2.58 -26.32 -13.89
N VAL A 99 3.30 -25.19 -13.88
CA VAL A 99 4.05 -24.72 -12.70
C VAL A 99 3.10 -24.29 -11.59
N GLU A 100 2.05 -23.51 -11.91
CA GLU A 100 1.04 -23.09 -10.92
C GLU A 100 0.33 -24.30 -10.32
N ILE A 101 0.06 -25.35 -11.10
CA ILE A 101 -0.54 -26.59 -10.58
C ILE A 101 0.40 -27.31 -9.61
N ALA A 102 1.71 -27.35 -9.90
CA ALA A 102 2.70 -27.88 -8.98
C ALA A 102 2.78 -27.06 -7.68
N ASP A 103 2.67 -25.73 -7.77
CA ASP A 103 2.64 -24.84 -6.61
C ASP A 103 1.36 -25.01 -5.78
N LEU A 104 0.21 -25.22 -6.41
CA LEU A 104 -1.02 -25.59 -5.70
C LEU A 104 -0.81 -26.88 -4.89
N ALA A 105 -0.10 -27.88 -5.44
CA ALA A 105 0.21 -29.09 -4.70
C ALA A 105 1.13 -28.84 -3.49
N ARG A 106 2.14 -27.97 -3.63
CA ARG A 106 3.03 -27.57 -2.52
C ARG A 106 2.30 -26.82 -1.42
N ASN A 107 1.30 -26.03 -1.79
CA ASN A 107 0.52 -25.20 -0.87
C ASN A 107 -0.68 -25.96 -0.23
N GLY A 108 -0.88 -27.24 -0.58
CA GLY A 108 -1.97 -28.06 -0.05
C GLY A 108 -3.33 -27.85 -0.73
N ASP A 109 -3.37 -27.18 -1.88
CA ASP A 109 -4.58 -26.89 -2.63
C ASP A 109 -4.84 -27.89 -3.79
N LEU A 110 -4.09 -29.00 -3.86
CA LEU A 110 -4.24 -30.01 -4.91
C LEU A 110 -5.64 -30.62 -4.95
N GLU A 111 -6.26 -30.87 -3.79
CA GLU A 111 -7.61 -31.46 -3.73
C GLU A 111 -8.64 -30.56 -4.41
N LYS A 112 -8.59 -29.24 -4.14
CA LYS A 112 -9.44 -28.25 -4.80
C LYS A 112 -9.19 -28.22 -6.30
N ALA A 113 -7.92 -28.27 -6.72
CA ALA A 113 -7.56 -28.33 -8.13
C ALA A 113 -8.11 -29.59 -8.83
N LEU A 114 -8.10 -30.73 -8.14
CA LEU A 114 -8.67 -31.99 -8.63
C LEU A 114 -10.20 -31.93 -8.75
N ILE A 115 -10.90 -31.30 -7.80
CA ILE A 115 -12.35 -31.07 -7.88
C ILE A 115 -12.71 -30.25 -9.13
N LEU A 116 -11.89 -29.25 -9.45
CA LEU A 116 -12.04 -28.40 -10.64
C LEU A 116 -11.53 -29.06 -11.93
N LYS A 117 -11.05 -30.31 -11.85
CA LYS A 117 -10.47 -31.07 -12.96
C LYS A 117 -9.27 -30.36 -13.63
N ILE A 118 -8.56 -29.49 -12.91
CA ILE A 118 -7.47 -28.68 -13.46
C ILE A 118 -6.27 -29.57 -13.88
N PRO A 119 -5.70 -30.42 -13.00
CA PRO A 119 -4.61 -31.32 -13.40
C PRO A 119 -4.99 -32.26 -14.55
N GLN A 120 -6.23 -32.74 -14.58
CA GLN A 120 -6.72 -33.75 -15.54
C GLN A 120 -6.73 -33.25 -16.98
N ASN A 121 -6.87 -31.93 -17.18
CA ASN A 121 -6.96 -31.32 -18.50
C ASN A 121 -5.64 -30.67 -18.97
N LEU A 122 -4.70 -30.41 -18.05
CA LEU A 122 -3.49 -29.64 -18.34
C LEU A 122 -2.19 -30.43 -18.18
N LEU A 123 -2.23 -31.54 -17.44
CA LEU A 123 -1.06 -32.38 -17.18
C LEU A 123 -1.23 -33.77 -17.80
N SER A 124 -0.11 -34.39 -18.16
CA SER A 124 -0.09 -35.82 -18.50
C SER A 124 -0.50 -36.68 -17.30
N LYS A 125 -0.98 -37.89 -17.57
CA LYS A 125 -1.39 -38.84 -16.52
C LYS A 125 -0.27 -39.11 -15.51
N GLU A 126 0.97 -39.15 -15.98
CA GLU A 126 2.14 -39.41 -15.14
C GLU A 126 2.51 -38.20 -14.27
N GLU A 127 2.41 -36.97 -14.78
CA GLU A 127 2.58 -35.75 -13.99
C GLU A 127 1.49 -35.61 -12.91
N GLN A 128 0.23 -35.93 -13.25
CA GLN A 128 -0.86 -35.96 -12.28
C GLN A 128 -0.57 -36.96 -11.15
N GLU A 129 -0.13 -38.16 -11.51
CA GLU A 129 0.22 -39.18 -10.53
C GLU A 129 1.42 -38.75 -9.67
N ALA A 130 2.43 -38.08 -10.26
CA ALA A 130 3.56 -37.54 -9.50
C ALA A 130 3.11 -36.53 -8.43
N LEU A 131 2.19 -35.62 -8.77
CA LEU A 131 1.63 -34.65 -7.82
C LEU A 131 0.83 -35.31 -6.70
N VAL A 132 0.01 -36.33 -7.03
CA VAL A 132 -0.75 -37.10 -6.03
C VAL A 132 0.19 -37.86 -5.10
N LEU A 133 1.21 -38.54 -5.64
CA LEU A 133 2.23 -39.25 -4.85
C LEU A 133 3.00 -38.31 -3.94
N PHE A 134 3.34 -37.11 -4.42
CA PHE A 134 3.96 -36.08 -3.60
C PHE A 134 3.06 -35.68 -2.43
N ASN A 135 1.81 -35.31 -2.70
CA ASN A 135 0.88 -34.86 -1.66
C ASN A 135 0.64 -35.96 -0.62
N GLN A 136 0.48 -37.23 -1.05
CA GLN A 136 0.39 -38.39 -0.15
C GLN A 136 1.67 -38.57 0.68
N SER A 137 2.86 -38.39 0.07
CA SER A 137 4.13 -38.55 0.78
C SER A 137 4.35 -37.50 1.88
N ILE A 138 3.76 -36.30 1.74
CA ILE A 138 3.83 -35.20 2.70
C ILE A 138 2.72 -35.32 3.77
N LEU A 139 1.47 -35.57 3.36
CA LEU A 139 0.31 -35.58 4.25
C LEU A 139 0.19 -36.87 5.08
N GLU A 140 0.43 -38.04 4.49
CA GLU A 140 0.21 -39.34 5.14
C GLU A 140 1.44 -39.86 5.89
N LYS A 141 2.05 -39.00 6.74
CA LYS A 141 3.16 -39.32 7.66
C LYS A 141 4.01 -40.54 7.22
N ASN A 142 4.89 -40.31 6.25
CA ASN A 142 6.00 -41.22 5.94
C ASN A 142 5.63 -42.62 5.40
N ASN A 143 4.60 -42.82 4.57
CA ASN A 143 4.59 -44.04 3.76
C ASN A 143 5.78 -44.00 2.77
N PRO A 144 6.86 -44.79 2.99
CA PRO A 144 8.06 -44.70 2.17
C PRO A 144 7.80 -45.19 0.74
N ALA A 145 6.72 -45.96 0.51
CA ALA A 145 6.37 -46.49 -0.79
C ALA A 145 6.02 -45.38 -1.80
N HIS A 146 5.28 -44.34 -1.39
CA HIS A 146 4.92 -43.23 -2.30
C HIS A 146 6.15 -42.43 -2.72
N LEU A 147 7.04 -42.10 -1.79
CA LEU A 147 8.30 -41.42 -2.10
C LEU A 147 9.23 -42.30 -2.96
N SER A 148 9.25 -43.61 -2.71
CA SER A 148 10.02 -44.55 -3.53
C SER A 148 9.50 -44.62 -4.96
N LYS A 149 8.17 -44.63 -5.15
CA LYS A 149 7.55 -44.59 -6.48
C LYS A 149 7.80 -43.25 -7.17
N LEU A 150 7.73 -42.13 -6.45
CA LEU A 150 8.06 -40.82 -7.02
C LEU A 150 9.55 -40.74 -7.43
N LYS A 151 10.46 -41.34 -6.65
CA LYS A 151 11.89 -41.47 -7.03
C LYS A 151 12.08 -42.27 -8.31
N THR A 152 11.31 -43.34 -8.52
CA THR A 152 11.43 -44.11 -9.77
C THR A 152 11.00 -43.28 -10.97
N TYR A 153 10.07 -42.33 -10.80
CA TYR A 153 9.66 -41.39 -11.85
C TYR A 153 10.74 -40.35 -12.15
N ALA A 154 11.40 -39.83 -11.11
CA ALA A 154 12.50 -38.88 -11.25
C ALA A 154 13.75 -39.46 -11.91
N LEU A 155 14.02 -40.76 -11.72
CA LEU A 155 15.24 -41.44 -12.19
C LEU A 155 15.07 -42.20 -13.52
N ARG A 156 13.93 -42.04 -14.20
CA ARG A 156 13.70 -42.66 -15.51
C ARG A 156 14.65 -42.08 -16.57
N LYS A 157 14.86 -42.85 -17.64
CA LYS A 157 15.58 -42.37 -18.84
C LYS A 157 14.90 -41.16 -19.48
N GLU A 158 13.57 -41.14 -19.48
CA GLU A 158 12.72 -40.00 -19.83
C GLU A 158 12.05 -39.53 -18.53
N PRO A 159 12.63 -38.51 -17.86
CA PRO A 159 12.13 -38.03 -16.58
C PRO A 159 10.77 -37.37 -16.72
N ILE A 160 9.88 -37.63 -15.78
CA ILE A 160 8.58 -36.95 -15.69
C ILE A 160 8.82 -35.55 -15.10
N ARG A 161 8.22 -34.52 -15.71
CA ARG A 161 8.33 -33.14 -15.21
C ARG A 161 7.83 -33.05 -13.77
N PHE A 162 8.50 -32.23 -12.97
CA PHE A 162 8.27 -32.03 -11.54
C PHE A 162 8.69 -33.20 -10.65
N ALA A 163 8.87 -34.42 -11.17
CA ALA A 163 9.12 -35.58 -10.32
C ALA A 163 10.38 -35.41 -9.46
N SER A 164 11.49 -34.94 -10.01
CA SER A 164 12.73 -34.78 -9.23
C SER A 164 12.62 -33.64 -8.22
N GLU A 165 12.04 -32.50 -8.57
CA GLU A 165 11.83 -31.40 -7.62
C GLU A 165 10.82 -31.75 -6.51
N LEU A 166 9.78 -32.55 -6.79
CA LEU A 166 8.84 -33.02 -5.77
C LEU A 166 9.49 -34.03 -4.82
N VAL A 167 10.36 -34.92 -5.33
CA VAL A 167 11.21 -35.77 -4.48
C VAL A 167 12.11 -34.90 -3.60
N ALA A 168 12.71 -33.86 -4.17
CA ALA A 168 13.57 -32.94 -3.43
C ALA A 168 12.81 -32.20 -2.34
N ASP A 169 11.62 -31.67 -2.63
CA ASP A 169 10.73 -31.03 -1.66
C ASP A 169 10.38 -32.00 -0.51
N ALA A 170 10.04 -33.25 -0.83
CA ALA A 170 9.73 -34.28 0.16
C ALA A 170 10.94 -34.68 1.02
N LEU A 171 12.13 -34.78 0.44
CA LEU A 171 13.37 -35.05 1.18
C LEU A 171 13.76 -33.86 2.07
N SER A 172 13.60 -32.64 1.56
CA SER A 172 13.85 -31.41 2.31
C SER A 172 12.93 -31.31 3.52
N ALA A 173 11.65 -31.67 3.37
CA ALA A 173 10.69 -31.71 4.48
C ALA A 173 11.08 -32.73 5.57
N LYS A 174 11.84 -33.77 5.21
CA LYS A 174 12.40 -34.78 6.14
C LYS A 174 13.77 -34.39 6.71
N GLY A 175 14.31 -33.23 6.36
CA GLY A 175 15.64 -32.78 6.78
C GLY A 175 16.81 -33.37 5.98
N GLU A 176 16.55 -34.14 4.92
CA GLU A 176 17.58 -34.74 4.06
C GLU A 176 18.10 -33.75 2.99
N LYS A 177 18.61 -32.59 3.45
CA LYS A 177 18.95 -31.43 2.60
C LYS A 177 19.94 -31.74 1.46
N GLU A 178 20.99 -32.50 1.73
CA GLU A 178 22.01 -32.83 0.73
C GLU A 178 21.42 -33.65 -0.43
N LYS A 179 20.62 -34.67 -0.10
CA LYS A 179 19.94 -35.49 -1.10
C LYS A 179 18.87 -34.70 -1.83
N ALA A 180 18.13 -33.84 -1.14
CA ALA A 180 17.19 -32.92 -1.79
C ALA A 180 17.92 -32.06 -2.84
N ASN A 181 19.08 -31.50 -2.51
CA ASN A 181 19.89 -30.70 -3.44
C ASN A 181 20.33 -31.49 -4.68
N GLN A 182 20.67 -32.78 -4.53
CA GLN A 182 20.97 -33.65 -5.67
C GLN A 182 19.77 -33.78 -6.63
N PHE A 183 18.55 -33.93 -6.08
CA PHE A 183 17.34 -34.03 -6.89
C PHE A 183 16.92 -32.69 -7.51
N TYR A 184 17.14 -31.54 -6.84
CA TYR A 184 16.95 -30.23 -7.48
C TYR A 184 17.94 -30.02 -8.65
N LYS A 185 19.20 -30.42 -8.48
CA LYS A 185 20.21 -30.38 -9.57
C LYS A 185 19.83 -31.32 -10.71
N LEU A 186 19.27 -32.50 -10.41
CA LEU A 186 18.76 -33.42 -11.40
C LEU A 186 17.58 -32.82 -12.18
N GLU A 187 16.62 -32.19 -11.49
CA GLU A 187 15.52 -31.49 -12.16
C GLU A 187 16.06 -30.40 -13.09
N LEU A 188 17.01 -29.59 -12.61
CA LEU A 188 17.57 -28.50 -13.42
C LEU A 188 18.34 -28.99 -14.64
N LYS A 189 19.02 -30.15 -14.54
CA LYS A 189 19.70 -30.78 -15.66
C LYS A 189 18.72 -31.23 -16.75
N ASN A 190 17.58 -31.79 -16.35
CA ASN A 190 16.57 -32.31 -17.27
C ASN A 190 15.63 -31.20 -17.78
N PHE A 191 15.36 -30.21 -16.93
CA PHE A 191 14.44 -29.10 -17.15
C PHE A 191 15.08 -27.78 -16.69
N PRO A 192 15.92 -27.14 -17.54
CA PRO A 192 16.64 -25.90 -17.20
C PRO A 192 15.74 -24.73 -16.76
N GLN A 193 14.46 -24.77 -17.13
CA GLN A 193 13.44 -23.79 -16.78
C GLN A 193 12.77 -24.00 -15.41
N SER A 194 13.23 -24.98 -14.61
CA SER A 194 12.73 -25.15 -13.23
C SER A 194 13.28 -24.06 -12.30
N TYR A 195 12.61 -22.90 -12.28
CA TYR A 195 12.92 -21.79 -11.39
C TYR A 195 12.79 -22.15 -9.91
N HIS A 196 11.83 -23.02 -9.58
CA HIS A 196 11.69 -23.57 -8.23
C HIS A 196 12.98 -24.28 -7.81
N SER A 197 13.49 -25.20 -8.64
CA SER A 197 14.74 -25.91 -8.34
C SER A 197 15.94 -24.98 -8.28
N LYS A 198 16.07 -24.02 -9.21
CA LYS A 198 17.11 -22.97 -9.15
C LYS A 198 17.08 -22.22 -7.81
N SER A 199 15.89 -21.82 -7.34
CA SER A 199 15.71 -21.10 -6.07
C SER A 199 16.16 -21.93 -4.86
N LYS A 200 15.85 -23.23 -4.87
CA LYS A 200 16.21 -24.15 -3.79
C LYS A 200 17.70 -24.46 -3.77
N ILE A 201 18.33 -24.54 -4.94
CA ILE A 201 19.79 -24.63 -5.07
C ILE A 201 20.45 -23.38 -4.49
N ILE A 202 19.96 -22.18 -4.81
CA ILE A 202 20.48 -20.92 -4.23
C ILE A 202 20.35 -20.93 -2.71
N ILE A 203 19.20 -21.31 -2.17
CA ILE A 203 18.99 -21.43 -0.72
C ILE A 203 19.98 -22.43 -0.11
N SER A 204 20.22 -23.57 -0.77
CA SER A 204 21.22 -24.56 -0.35
C SER A 204 22.64 -23.98 -0.30
N HIS A 205 23.06 -23.21 -1.32
CA HIS A 205 24.35 -22.51 -1.31
C HIS A 205 24.44 -21.45 -0.20
N ILE A 206 23.35 -20.73 0.07
CA ILE A 206 23.28 -19.79 1.20
C ILE A 206 23.47 -20.52 2.53
N GLU A 207 22.81 -21.66 2.73
CA GLU A 207 22.90 -22.45 3.95
C GLU A 207 24.27 -23.10 4.14
N SER A 208 24.96 -23.46 3.06
CA SER A 208 26.33 -23.99 3.12
C SER A 208 27.41 -22.90 3.24
N GLY A 209 27.05 -21.62 3.21
CA GLY A 209 27.97 -20.49 3.29
C GLY A 209 28.63 -20.10 1.96
N ASP A 210 28.25 -20.74 0.86
CA ASP A 210 28.74 -20.44 -0.50
C ASP A 210 27.96 -19.27 -1.12
N LEU A 211 28.12 -18.09 -0.52
CA LEU A 211 27.38 -16.89 -0.90
C LEU A 211 27.75 -16.37 -2.30
N LYS A 212 28.94 -16.71 -2.81
CA LYS A 212 29.40 -16.27 -4.13
C LYS A 212 28.59 -16.97 -5.22
N GLU A 213 28.53 -18.30 -5.18
CA GLU A 213 27.77 -19.08 -6.15
C GLU A 213 26.27 -18.75 -6.05
N ALA A 214 25.73 -18.64 -4.83
CA ALA A 214 24.35 -18.23 -4.61
C ALA A 214 24.03 -16.87 -5.26
N LYS A 215 24.96 -15.92 -5.18
CA LYS A 215 24.82 -14.58 -5.77
C LYS A 215 24.92 -14.60 -7.29
N GLU A 216 25.84 -15.38 -7.85
CA GLU A 216 25.98 -15.56 -9.30
C GLU A 216 24.69 -16.15 -9.90
N LEU A 217 24.15 -17.20 -9.29
CA LEU A 217 22.86 -17.79 -9.70
C LEU A 217 21.70 -16.81 -9.52
N PHE A 218 21.67 -16.04 -8.42
CA PHE A 218 20.61 -15.06 -8.18
C PHE A 218 20.68 -13.84 -9.10
N ASN A 219 21.77 -13.61 -9.82
CA ASN A 219 21.88 -12.50 -10.79
C ASN A 219 21.19 -12.77 -12.14
N ASP A 220 20.72 -13.99 -12.38
CA ASP A 220 19.88 -14.35 -13.53
C ASP A 220 18.55 -13.55 -13.49
N GLN A 221 18.33 -12.70 -14.51
CA GLN A 221 17.13 -11.85 -14.60
C GLN A 221 15.84 -12.67 -14.75
N GLU A 222 15.87 -13.74 -15.55
CA GLU A 222 14.69 -14.58 -15.82
C GLU A 222 14.26 -15.31 -14.55
N LEU A 223 15.24 -15.74 -13.74
CA LEU A 223 14.99 -16.26 -12.40
C LEU A 223 14.37 -15.19 -11.49
N ARG A 224 14.94 -13.99 -11.43
CA ARG A 224 14.44 -12.91 -10.56
C ARG A 224 12.98 -12.57 -10.85
N GLU A 225 12.60 -12.53 -12.12
CA GLU A 225 11.24 -12.21 -12.56
C GLU A 225 10.25 -13.35 -12.28
N SER A 226 10.68 -14.61 -12.41
CA SER A 226 9.84 -15.78 -12.18
C SER A 226 9.58 -16.09 -10.71
N LEU A 227 10.52 -15.78 -9.80
CA LEU A 227 10.37 -16.03 -8.37
C LEU A 227 9.16 -15.29 -7.78
N ASP A 228 8.40 -15.97 -6.93
CA ASP A 228 7.42 -15.30 -6.07
C ASP A 228 8.12 -14.33 -5.11
N PHE A 229 7.40 -13.32 -4.63
CA PHE A 229 7.99 -12.28 -3.79
C PHE A 229 8.51 -12.81 -2.45
N LYS A 230 7.87 -13.83 -1.86
CA LYS A 230 8.27 -14.40 -0.58
C LYS A 230 9.63 -15.11 -0.71
N THR A 231 9.80 -15.95 -1.72
CA THR A 231 11.08 -16.62 -2.01
C THR A 231 12.16 -15.62 -2.38
N PHE A 232 11.84 -14.64 -3.25
CA PHE A 232 12.78 -13.59 -3.64
C PHE A 232 13.26 -12.78 -2.42
N LYS A 233 12.34 -12.38 -1.53
CA LYS A 233 12.67 -11.62 -0.31
C LYS A 233 13.67 -12.37 0.57
N ILE A 234 13.44 -13.66 0.82
CA ILE A 234 14.33 -14.49 1.64
C ILE A 234 15.74 -14.53 1.04
N ILE A 235 15.85 -14.82 -0.26
CA ILE A 235 17.14 -14.90 -0.96
C ILE A 235 17.85 -13.54 -0.95
N ALA A 236 17.13 -12.47 -1.32
CA ALA A 236 17.70 -11.14 -1.42
C ALA A 236 18.24 -10.63 -0.07
N ILE A 237 17.51 -10.87 1.03
CA ILE A 237 17.98 -10.52 2.38
C ILE A 237 19.28 -11.25 2.73
N LYS A 238 19.34 -12.56 2.50
CA LYS A 238 20.51 -13.38 2.83
C LYS A 238 21.75 -13.00 2.01
N LEU A 239 21.54 -12.54 0.78
CA LEU A 239 22.60 -12.07 -0.12
C LEU A 239 22.91 -10.57 0.01
N ASN A 240 22.22 -9.84 0.89
CA ASN A 240 22.30 -8.38 1.04
C ASN A 240 21.96 -7.61 -0.26
N GLU A 241 21.05 -8.14 -1.07
CA GLU A 241 20.57 -7.56 -2.33
C GLU A 241 19.44 -6.55 -2.10
N TRP A 242 19.72 -5.50 -1.32
CA TRP A 242 18.73 -4.53 -0.86
C TRP A 242 18.08 -3.74 -2.00
N THR A 243 18.87 -3.35 -3.01
CA THR A 243 18.35 -2.61 -4.17
C THR A 243 17.39 -3.45 -4.98
N ALA A 244 17.74 -4.71 -5.27
CA ALA A 244 16.88 -5.63 -6.01
C ALA A 244 15.58 -5.91 -5.24
N LEU A 245 15.67 -6.10 -3.92
CA LEU A 245 14.49 -6.24 -3.05
C LEU A 245 13.60 -5.00 -3.05
N THR A 246 14.19 -3.82 -2.97
CA THR A 246 13.46 -2.55 -2.99
C THR A 246 12.71 -2.39 -4.30
N ILE A 247 13.40 -2.56 -5.45
CA ILE A 247 12.80 -2.45 -6.78
C ILE A 247 11.66 -3.45 -6.95
N LYS A 248 11.86 -4.73 -6.59
CA LYS A 248 10.81 -5.74 -6.72
C LYS A 248 9.61 -5.46 -5.81
N SER A 249 9.85 -4.96 -4.59
CA SER A 249 8.78 -4.57 -3.67
C SER A 249 7.94 -3.45 -4.25
N TYR A 250 8.57 -2.46 -4.90
CA TYR A 250 7.84 -1.41 -5.60
C TYR A 250 7.08 -1.93 -6.79
N TYR A 251 7.72 -2.73 -7.63
CA TYR A 251 7.03 -3.31 -8.78
C TYR A 251 5.78 -4.06 -8.35
N LEU A 252 5.88 -4.89 -7.30
CA LEU A 252 4.73 -5.60 -6.75
C LEU A 252 3.66 -4.64 -6.24
N ALA A 253 4.05 -3.70 -5.38
CA ALA A 253 3.15 -2.71 -4.81
C ALA A 253 2.41 -1.88 -5.88
N PHE A 254 3.10 -1.50 -6.96
CA PHE A 254 2.52 -0.75 -8.07
C PHE A 254 1.68 -1.62 -9.01
N SER A 255 2.04 -2.91 -9.18
CA SER A 255 1.30 -3.86 -10.02
C SER A 255 -0.05 -4.25 -9.43
N GLU A 256 -0.18 -4.18 -8.10
CA GLU A 256 -1.43 -4.46 -7.39
C GLU A 256 -2.34 -3.23 -7.26
N LEU A 257 -1.93 -2.07 -7.79
CA LEU A 257 -2.73 -0.85 -7.67
C LEU A 257 -3.96 -0.89 -8.56
N SER A 258 -5.10 -0.62 -7.95
CA SER A 258 -6.33 -0.34 -8.68
C SER A 258 -6.35 1.14 -9.10
N LEU A 259 -6.71 1.39 -10.36
CA LEU A 259 -6.91 2.76 -10.86
C LEU A 259 -7.90 3.57 -10.01
N PRO A 260 -9.05 3.01 -9.55
CA PRO A 260 -9.94 3.73 -8.64
C PRO A 260 -9.24 4.20 -7.35
N TRP A 261 -8.39 3.37 -6.74
CA TRP A 261 -7.69 3.72 -5.51
C TRP A 261 -6.62 4.78 -5.71
N ILE A 262 -5.92 4.74 -6.85
CA ILE A 262 -5.00 5.81 -7.25
C ILE A 262 -5.77 7.14 -7.36
N MET A 263 -6.91 7.15 -8.05
CA MET A 263 -7.72 8.37 -8.21
C MET A 263 -8.23 8.93 -6.89
N VAL A 264 -8.72 8.07 -5.99
CA VAL A 264 -9.14 8.47 -4.63
C VAL A 264 -7.97 9.06 -3.85
N THR A 265 -6.79 8.43 -3.91
CA THR A 265 -5.60 8.91 -3.21
C THR A 265 -5.14 10.26 -3.73
N LEU A 266 -5.04 10.40 -5.06
CA LEU A 266 -4.66 11.66 -5.70
C LEU A 266 -5.67 12.78 -5.42
N PHE A 267 -6.96 12.47 -5.41
CA PHE A 267 -7.99 13.44 -5.06
C PHE A 267 -7.89 13.87 -3.59
N THR A 268 -7.62 12.91 -2.70
CA THR A 268 -7.37 13.16 -1.27
C THR A 268 -6.18 14.09 -1.06
N ALA A 269 -5.06 13.80 -1.75
CA ALA A 269 -3.86 14.63 -1.72
C ALA A 269 -4.11 16.01 -2.33
N LEU A 270 -4.90 16.10 -3.41
CA LEU A 270 -5.25 17.35 -4.08
C LEU A 270 -5.99 18.31 -3.14
N ILE A 271 -6.95 17.82 -2.35
CA ILE A 271 -7.68 18.66 -1.38
C ILE A 271 -6.70 19.33 -0.42
N TRP A 272 -5.78 18.55 0.17
CA TRP A 272 -4.78 19.08 1.09
C TRP A 272 -3.74 19.97 0.38
N PHE A 273 -3.35 19.63 -0.84
CA PHE A 273 -2.44 20.44 -1.63
C PHE A 273 -3.03 21.83 -1.89
N LEU A 274 -4.32 21.89 -2.25
CA LEU A 274 -5.03 23.15 -2.41
C LEU A 274 -5.11 23.94 -1.10
N ILE A 275 -5.33 23.28 0.05
CA ILE A 275 -5.32 23.94 1.36
C ILE A 275 -3.91 24.49 1.70
N VAL A 276 -2.87 23.67 1.55
CA VAL A 276 -1.48 24.05 1.87
C VAL A 276 -1.00 25.19 0.97
N THR A 277 -1.23 25.09 -0.35
CA THR A 277 -0.83 26.14 -1.29
C THR A 277 -1.62 27.44 -1.08
N ASN A 278 -2.87 27.34 -0.64
CA ASN A 278 -3.69 28.48 -0.27
C ASN A 278 -3.16 29.19 0.99
N LEU A 279 -2.80 28.44 2.03
CA LEU A 279 -2.11 28.95 3.22
C LEU A 279 -0.73 29.53 2.84
N GLY A 280 -0.02 28.86 1.93
CA GLY A 280 1.25 29.26 1.33
C GLY A 280 1.17 30.43 0.36
N GLN A 281 0.03 31.12 0.32
CA GLN A 281 -0.21 32.36 -0.43
C GLN A 281 0.08 32.25 -1.94
N LEU A 282 -0.32 31.16 -2.58
CA LEU A 282 -0.07 30.92 -4.00
C LEU A 282 -0.35 32.13 -4.91
N SER A 283 -1.33 32.99 -4.58
CA SER A 283 -1.76 34.13 -5.40
C SER A 283 -0.73 35.23 -5.67
N GLY A 284 0.37 35.31 -4.90
CA GLY A 284 1.39 36.36 -5.11
C GLY A 284 2.23 36.12 -6.37
N ASP A 285 2.93 34.98 -6.39
CA ASP A 285 3.87 34.57 -7.44
C ASP A 285 3.50 33.16 -7.92
N THR A 286 2.33 33.10 -8.57
CA THR A 286 1.59 31.84 -8.79
C THR A 286 2.44 30.78 -9.47
N PHE A 287 3.15 31.13 -10.54
CA PHE A 287 3.91 30.15 -11.31
C PHE A 287 5.08 29.57 -10.50
N ILE A 288 5.91 30.43 -9.92
CA ILE A 288 7.10 29.98 -9.16
C ILE A 288 6.68 29.18 -7.93
N ARG A 289 5.68 29.67 -7.17
CA ARG A 289 5.17 28.96 -5.98
C ARG A 289 4.52 27.63 -6.35
N LEU A 290 3.75 27.57 -7.43
CA LEU A 290 3.14 26.31 -7.89
C LEU A 290 4.21 25.30 -8.29
N THR A 291 5.22 25.70 -9.06
CA THR A 291 6.33 24.83 -9.45
C THR A 291 7.12 24.36 -8.22
N LEU A 292 7.41 25.24 -7.27
CA LEU A 292 8.12 24.91 -6.05
C LEU A 292 7.34 23.90 -5.19
N TYR A 293 6.07 24.17 -4.92
CA TYR A 293 5.21 23.31 -4.10
C TYR A 293 4.90 21.97 -4.79
N GLY A 294 4.67 21.99 -6.11
CA GLY A 294 4.46 20.78 -6.91
C GLY A 294 5.72 19.91 -6.96
N SER A 295 6.90 20.51 -7.15
CA SER A 295 8.17 19.77 -7.13
C SER A 295 8.46 19.20 -5.74
N ALA A 296 8.13 19.94 -4.67
CA ALA A 296 8.24 19.45 -3.30
C ALA A 296 7.31 18.27 -3.03
N PHE A 297 6.07 18.31 -3.52
CA PHE A 297 5.15 17.17 -3.47
C PHE A 297 5.72 15.93 -4.18
N ILE A 298 6.24 16.09 -5.40
CA ILE A 298 6.87 14.98 -6.13
C ILE A 298 8.10 14.46 -5.37
N SER A 299 8.93 15.34 -4.81
CA SER A 299 10.09 14.96 -3.98
C SER A 299 9.67 14.12 -2.78
N GLY A 300 8.62 14.55 -2.06
CA GLY A 300 8.03 13.79 -0.96
C GLY A 300 7.53 12.41 -1.39
N PHE A 301 6.83 12.34 -2.52
CA PHE A 301 6.37 11.08 -3.10
C PHE A 301 7.53 10.14 -3.41
N LEU A 302 8.61 10.64 -4.03
CA LEU A 302 9.80 9.84 -4.36
C LEU A 302 10.60 9.43 -3.12
N SER A 303 10.42 10.11 -1.98
CA SER A 303 11.17 9.80 -0.76
C SER A 303 10.70 8.51 -0.09
N THR A 304 9.46 8.07 -0.30
CA THR A 304 8.96 6.76 0.17
C THR A 304 9.79 5.62 -0.42
N PHE A 305 10.09 5.72 -1.73
CA PHE A 305 11.35 5.32 -2.40
C PHE A 305 12.38 4.63 -1.51
N ILE A 306 13.05 5.51 -0.80
CA ILE A 306 14.23 5.22 -0.01
C ILE A 306 13.82 4.64 1.33
N VAL A 307 12.69 5.10 1.89
CA VAL A 307 12.14 4.55 3.14
C VAL A 307 11.88 3.06 3.02
N LEU A 308 11.23 2.57 1.96
CA LEU A 308 10.95 1.13 1.82
C LEU A 308 12.23 0.30 1.74
N GLY A 309 13.25 0.78 1.03
CA GLY A 309 14.55 0.09 1.01
C GLY A 309 15.22 0.08 2.38
N LEU A 310 15.13 1.18 3.12
CA LEU A 310 15.64 1.29 4.49
C LEU A 310 14.86 0.42 5.47
N VAL A 311 13.56 0.19 5.28
CA VAL A 311 12.77 -0.77 6.08
C VAL A 311 13.43 -2.13 6.03
N TYR A 312 13.65 -2.68 4.83
CA TYR A 312 14.25 -4.00 4.68
C TYR A 312 15.64 -4.08 5.27
N TRP A 313 16.46 -3.06 5.03
CA TRP A 313 17.81 -3.02 5.59
C TRP A 313 17.79 -2.98 7.12
N GLN A 314 17.00 -2.09 7.72
CA GLN A 314 16.93 -1.89 9.17
C GLN A 314 16.36 -3.11 9.88
N GLU A 315 15.24 -3.66 9.41
CA GLU A 315 14.60 -4.83 10.02
C GLU A 315 15.51 -6.05 9.99
N ASN A 316 16.25 -6.27 8.89
CA ASN A 316 17.03 -7.50 8.71
C ASN A 316 18.49 -7.37 9.17
N LYS A 317 19.05 -6.16 9.19
CA LYS A 317 20.43 -5.92 9.64
C LYS A 317 20.52 -5.54 11.11
N PHE A 318 19.60 -4.72 11.61
CA PHE A 318 19.59 -4.27 13.01
C PHE A 318 18.62 -5.06 13.89
N GLY A 319 17.78 -5.92 13.30
CA GLY A 319 16.79 -6.69 14.06
C GLY A 319 15.70 -5.83 14.68
N LEU A 320 15.57 -4.57 14.26
CA LEU A 320 14.53 -3.67 14.73
C LEU A 320 13.21 -4.09 14.05
N GLN A 321 12.47 -5.00 14.68
CA GLN A 321 11.23 -5.59 14.16
C GLN A 321 10.14 -5.56 15.23
N ILE A 322 8.88 -5.55 14.78
CA ILE A 322 7.74 -5.76 15.68
C ILE A 322 7.79 -7.21 16.18
N ASN A 323 7.73 -7.39 17.49
CA ASN A 323 7.76 -8.71 18.13
C ASN A 323 6.63 -8.92 19.16
N GLY A 324 5.77 -7.92 19.35
CA GLY A 324 4.65 -7.95 20.30
C GLY A 324 5.02 -7.52 21.72
N GLU A 325 6.30 -7.26 21.99
CA GLU A 325 6.76 -6.66 23.23
C GLU A 325 6.57 -5.15 23.17
N THR A 326 5.81 -4.60 24.11
CA THR A 326 5.39 -3.18 24.10
C THR A 326 6.55 -2.20 24.02
N VAL A 327 7.62 -2.41 24.78
CA VAL A 327 8.76 -1.48 24.79
C VAL A 327 9.52 -1.53 23.46
N ASN A 328 9.83 -2.74 22.98
CA ASN A 328 10.46 -2.93 21.68
C ASN A 328 9.62 -2.32 20.54
N ASP A 329 8.31 -2.57 20.54
CA ASP A 329 7.44 -2.07 19.47
C ASP A 329 7.29 -0.53 19.53
N ILE A 330 7.32 0.10 20.72
CA ILE A 330 7.39 1.57 20.83
C ILE A 330 8.71 2.10 20.26
N ILE A 331 9.84 1.46 20.60
CA ILE A 331 11.15 1.83 20.05
C ILE A 331 11.15 1.66 18.54
N TYR A 332 10.54 0.59 18.03
CA TYR A 332 10.35 0.36 16.61
C TYR A 332 9.53 1.48 15.97
N CYS A 333 8.41 1.91 16.57
CA CYS A 333 7.64 3.03 16.03
C CYS A 333 8.42 4.35 16.02
N ILE A 334 9.16 4.68 17.08
CA ILE A 334 9.88 5.97 17.16
C ILE A 334 11.16 5.95 16.32
N CYS A 335 12.06 5.00 16.59
CA CYS A 335 13.37 4.95 15.94
C CYS A 335 13.31 4.25 14.57
N GLY A 336 12.39 3.32 14.40
CA GLY A 336 12.29 2.55 13.17
C GLY A 336 11.40 3.18 12.11
N ILE A 337 10.24 3.72 12.51
CA ILE A 337 9.30 4.38 11.59
C ILE A 337 9.55 5.89 11.61
N GLY A 338 9.27 6.56 12.74
CA GLY A 338 9.31 8.01 12.86
C GLY A 338 10.65 8.63 12.44
N LEU A 339 11.76 8.13 13.00
CA LEU A 339 13.10 8.67 12.70
C LEU A 339 13.46 8.49 11.22
N ARG A 340 13.27 7.27 10.70
CA ARG A 340 13.58 6.92 9.31
C ARG A 340 12.81 7.81 8.33
N GLU A 341 11.51 7.94 8.55
CA GLU A 341 10.64 8.67 7.62
C GLU A 341 10.87 10.17 7.66
N GLU A 342 10.92 10.76 8.86
CA GLU A 342 11.12 12.20 8.99
C GLU A 342 12.52 12.62 8.54
N LEU A 343 13.54 11.80 8.78
CA LEU A 343 14.89 12.06 8.26
C LEU A 343 14.90 12.10 6.74
N ILE A 344 14.29 11.11 6.08
CA ILE A 344 14.26 11.03 4.62
C ILE A 344 13.45 12.18 4.03
N LYS A 345 12.33 12.58 4.63
CA LYS A 345 11.58 13.78 4.21
C LYS A 345 12.43 15.04 4.29
N VAL A 346 13.18 15.23 5.38
CA VAL A 346 14.10 16.35 5.56
C VAL A 346 15.21 16.35 4.50
N VAL A 347 15.79 15.18 4.19
CA VAL A 347 16.78 15.04 3.11
C VAL A 347 16.19 15.47 1.77
N PHE A 348 14.97 15.02 1.44
CA PHE A 348 14.28 15.36 0.19
C PHE A 348 13.72 16.80 0.16
N PHE A 349 13.60 17.45 1.31
CA PHE A 349 13.32 18.89 1.42
C PHE A 349 14.57 19.76 1.21
N SER A 350 15.75 19.26 1.59
CA SER A 350 16.99 20.04 1.59
C SER A 350 17.37 20.72 0.27
N PRO A 351 17.11 20.17 -0.94
CA PRO A 351 17.44 20.85 -2.19
C PRO A 351 16.66 22.16 -2.38
N PHE A 352 15.42 22.23 -1.86
CA PHE A 352 14.58 23.41 -1.96
C PHE A 352 15.09 24.58 -1.11
N LEU A 353 15.90 24.30 -0.08
CA LEU A 353 16.50 25.32 0.77
C LEU A 353 17.41 26.26 -0.02
N LEU A 354 17.99 25.82 -1.14
CA LEU A 354 18.80 26.67 -2.02
C LEU A 354 17.96 27.81 -2.62
N ILE A 355 16.70 27.53 -2.97
CA ILE A 355 15.76 28.50 -3.53
C ILE A 355 15.15 29.32 -2.39
N LEU A 356 14.68 28.66 -1.33
CA LEU A 356 14.01 29.29 -0.19
C LEU A 356 14.94 30.26 0.55
N ARG A 357 16.23 29.93 0.70
CA ARG A 357 17.23 30.83 1.31
C ARG A 357 17.38 32.13 0.54
N LYS A 358 17.24 32.11 -0.79
CA LYS A 358 17.29 33.32 -1.62
C LYS A 358 16.02 34.15 -1.46
N ARG A 359 14.86 33.49 -1.43
CA ARG A 359 13.55 34.16 -1.32
C ARG A 359 13.27 34.74 0.06
N ARG A 360 13.78 34.10 1.11
CA ARG A 360 13.66 34.54 2.51
C ARG A 360 12.21 34.74 2.98
N ILE A 361 11.27 33.94 2.48
CA ILE A 361 9.85 34.00 2.87
C ILE A 361 9.52 32.76 3.71
N PRO A 362 9.39 32.87 5.05
CA PRO A 362 9.15 31.72 5.94
C PRO A 362 7.90 30.91 5.58
N MET A 363 6.82 31.57 5.14
CA MET A 363 5.59 30.89 4.75
C MET A 363 5.78 30.00 3.51
N GLU A 364 6.65 30.38 2.58
CA GLU A 364 6.99 29.53 1.42
C GLU A 364 7.80 28.31 1.87
N ALA A 365 8.71 28.47 2.82
CA ALA A 365 9.46 27.35 3.38
C ALA A 365 8.54 26.37 4.12
N LEU A 366 7.63 26.89 4.95
CA LEU A 366 6.62 26.08 5.65
C LEU A 366 5.74 25.32 4.66
N ALA A 367 5.19 25.98 3.65
CA ALA A 367 4.32 25.35 2.64
C ALA A 367 5.07 24.36 1.73
N CYS A 368 6.32 24.66 1.38
CA CYS A 368 7.17 23.77 0.58
C CYS A 368 7.46 22.47 1.36
N ALA A 369 7.87 22.57 2.63
CA ALA A 369 8.08 21.41 3.49
C ALA A 369 6.78 20.62 3.75
N ALA A 370 5.66 21.33 3.96
CA ALA A 370 4.33 20.72 4.05
C ALA A 370 3.99 19.89 2.81
N CYS A 371 4.30 20.39 1.61
CA CYS A 371 4.11 19.64 0.36
C CYS A 371 5.00 18.40 0.27
N VAL A 372 6.24 18.41 0.78
CA VAL A 372 7.07 17.18 0.90
C VAL A 372 6.36 16.15 1.78
N GLY A 373 5.89 16.56 2.96
CA GLY A 373 5.15 15.67 3.86
C GLY A 373 3.87 15.11 3.24
N LEU A 374 3.14 15.95 2.50
CA LEU A 374 1.93 15.55 1.78
C LEU A 374 2.21 14.58 0.63
N GLY A 375 3.30 14.79 -0.11
CA GLY A 375 3.76 13.88 -1.16
C GLY A 375 4.09 12.50 -0.62
N PHE A 376 4.79 12.45 0.52
CA PHE A 376 5.06 11.21 1.25
C PHE A 376 3.76 10.49 1.63
N ALA A 377 2.84 11.21 2.29
CA ALA A 377 1.56 10.65 2.71
C ALA A 377 0.71 10.14 1.53
N CYS A 378 0.76 10.83 0.39
CA CYS A 378 0.12 10.39 -0.84
C CYS A 378 0.66 9.03 -1.30
N SER A 379 1.99 8.89 -1.41
CA SER A 379 2.60 7.62 -1.79
C SER A 379 2.31 6.51 -0.79
N GLU A 380 2.32 6.80 0.51
CA GLU A 380 1.99 5.82 1.54
C GLU A 380 0.52 5.37 1.41
N ASN A 381 -0.41 6.30 1.27
CA ASN A 381 -1.84 6.00 1.11
C ASN A 381 -2.13 5.12 -0.11
N ILE A 382 -1.38 5.27 -1.21
CA ILE A 382 -1.52 4.41 -2.39
C ILE A 382 -1.30 2.94 -2.00
N LEU A 383 -0.29 2.67 -1.17
CA LEU A 383 0.02 1.32 -0.67
C LEU A 383 -1.07 0.80 0.29
N TYR A 384 -1.64 1.67 1.11
CA TYR A 384 -2.72 1.30 2.05
C TYR A 384 -4.06 1.04 1.36
N PHE A 385 -4.44 1.83 0.34
CA PHE A 385 -5.74 1.65 -0.32
C PHE A 385 -5.75 0.47 -1.28
N GLY A 386 -4.59 0.07 -1.82
CA GLY A 386 -4.45 -1.12 -2.66
C GLY A 386 -4.80 -2.45 -1.97
N SER A 387 -4.75 -2.50 -0.63
CA SER A 387 -4.97 -3.73 0.15
C SER A 387 -6.43 -3.99 0.59
N GLY A 388 -7.40 -3.23 0.06
CA GLY A 388 -8.83 -3.47 0.30
C GLY A 388 -9.36 -2.93 1.64
N PHE A 389 -8.80 -1.82 2.12
CA PHE A 389 -9.24 -1.13 3.34
C PHE A 389 -9.97 0.18 3.01
N GLU A 390 -11.16 0.10 2.42
CA GLU A 390 -11.93 1.28 1.99
C GLU A 390 -12.37 2.16 3.16
N SER A 391 -12.63 1.53 4.29
CA SER A 391 -12.93 2.21 5.55
C SER A 391 -11.76 3.09 6.04
N ALA A 392 -10.54 2.87 5.54
CA ALA A 392 -9.36 3.66 5.91
C ALA A 392 -9.22 4.98 5.14
N VAL A 393 -9.96 5.17 4.03
CA VAL A 393 -9.81 6.37 3.18
C VAL A 393 -10.06 7.66 3.95
N PHE A 394 -11.22 7.76 4.61
CA PHE A 394 -11.58 8.97 5.34
C PHE A 394 -10.75 9.20 6.62
N PRO A 395 -10.47 8.17 7.45
CA PRO A 395 -9.50 8.30 8.55
C PRO A 395 -8.15 8.83 8.09
N ARG A 396 -7.57 8.26 7.02
CA ARG A 396 -6.25 8.67 6.52
C ARG A 396 -6.26 10.05 5.85
N PHE A 397 -7.37 10.44 5.23
CA PHE A 397 -7.56 11.82 4.76
C PHE A 397 -7.47 12.83 5.89
N LEU A 398 -8.19 12.62 6.99
CA LEU A 398 -8.22 13.57 8.11
C LEU A 398 -6.94 13.52 8.96
N THR A 399 -6.35 12.33 9.10
CA THR A 399 -5.24 12.12 10.02
C THR A 399 -3.89 12.04 9.30
N ALA A 400 -3.54 10.89 8.72
CA ALA A 400 -2.22 10.60 8.16
C ALA A 400 -1.71 11.69 7.22
N ASN A 401 -2.53 12.13 6.25
CA ASN A 401 -2.16 13.21 5.34
C ASN A 401 -1.77 14.49 6.06
N PHE A 402 -2.62 14.93 6.97
CA PHE A 402 -2.40 16.17 7.68
C PHE A 402 -1.28 16.07 8.71
N LEU A 403 -1.12 14.91 9.35
CA LEU A 403 -0.06 14.65 10.32
C LEU A 403 1.30 14.74 9.64
N HIS A 404 1.54 13.99 8.56
CA HIS A 404 2.81 14.07 7.83
C HIS A 404 3.07 15.47 7.26
N THR A 405 2.03 16.11 6.72
CA THR A 405 2.11 17.50 6.23
C THR A 405 2.59 18.44 7.35
N SER A 406 1.96 18.38 8.52
CA SER A 406 2.23 19.27 9.65
C SER A 406 3.59 19.03 10.28
N LEU A 407 3.94 17.75 10.51
CA LEU A 407 5.23 17.35 11.08
C LEU A 407 6.39 17.79 10.19
N THR A 408 6.31 17.48 8.89
CA THR A 408 7.34 17.86 7.91
C THR A 408 7.45 19.39 7.80
N ALA A 409 6.33 20.10 7.86
CA ALA A 409 6.32 21.56 7.82
C ALA A 409 7.04 22.18 9.02
N ILE A 410 6.77 21.70 10.23
CA ILE A 410 7.39 22.19 11.47
C ILE A 410 8.91 22.03 11.40
N VAL A 411 9.40 20.83 11.11
CA VAL A 411 10.85 20.57 11.01
C VAL A 411 11.49 21.27 9.80
N GLY A 412 10.79 21.36 8.67
CA GLY A 412 11.29 22.06 7.49
C GLY A 412 11.44 23.56 7.72
N LEU A 413 10.53 24.18 8.47
CA LEU A 413 10.63 25.60 8.84
C LEU A 413 11.80 25.85 9.78
N SER A 414 12.03 24.97 10.78
CA SER A 414 13.17 25.12 11.70
C SER A 414 14.50 24.89 10.98
N MET A 415 14.56 23.92 10.05
CA MET A 415 15.71 23.71 9.17
C MET A 415 15.98 24.94 8.29
N TYR A 416 14.94 25.55 7.75
CA TYR A 416 15.05 26.79 6.97
C TYR A 416 15.63 27.95 7.81
N HIS A 417 15.16 28.14 9.05
CA HIS A 417 15.73 29.14 9.94
C HIS A 417 17.20 28.86 10.28
N TRP A 418 17.55 27.59 10.48
CA TRP A 418 18.93 27.18 10.67
C TRP A 418 19.81 27.53 9.46
N ILE A 419 19.37 27.24 8.23
CA ILE A 419 20.14 27.59 7.03
C ILE A 419 20.28 29.11 6.84
N ILE A 420 19.31 29.91 7.28
CA ILE A 420 19.41 31.37 7.27
C ILE A 420 20.38 31.87 8.34
N ASN A 421 20.38 31.26 9.53
CA ASN A 421 21.24 31.63 10.64
C ASN A 421 21.93 30.41 11.28
N PRO A 422 23.03 29.90 10.67
CA PRO A 422 23.65 28.65 11.07
C PRO A 422 24.16 28.63 12.52
N LEU A 423 24.53 29.80 13.06
CA LEU A 423 25.11 29.94 14.40
C LEU A 423 24.08 29.86 15.54
N ARG A 424 22.79 30.07 15.27
CA ARG A 424 21.74 30.21 16.31
C ARG A 424 20.45 29.40 16.04
N GLY A 425 20.43 28.58 14.98
CA GLY A 425 19.23 27.84 14.59
C GLY A 425 19.35 26.31 14.66
N TRP A 426 20.54 25.76 14.86
CA TRP A 426 20.76 24.30 14.84
C TRP A 426 20.09 23.60 16.02
N ASP A 427 20.04 24.27 17.18
CA ASP A 427 19.45 23.79 18.42
C ASP A 427 17.93 23.68 18.30
N ASN A 428 17.29 24.69 17.72
CA ASN A 428 15.86 24.68 17.44
C ASN A 428 15.49 23.62 16.39
N PHE A 429 16.30 23.48 15.34
CA PHE A 429 16.11 22.41 14.35
C PHE A 429 16.20 21.02 14.99
N LEU A 430 17.25 20.76 15.77
CA LEU A 430 17.45 19.46 16.41
C LEU A 430 16.30 19.14 17.38
N LYS A 431 15.90 20.12 18.20
CA LYS A 431 14.76 19.99 19.11
C LYS A 431 13.47 19.66 18.37
N ASP A 432 13.14 20.42 17.33
CA ASP A 432 11.91 20.21 16.56
C ASP A 432 11.94 18.86 15.82
N PHE A 433 13.11 18.45 15.30
CA PHE A 433 13.28 17.13 14.69
C PHE A 433 13.02 16.00 15.68
N VAL A 434 13.60 16.04 16.88
CA VAL A 434 13.35 15.02 17.92
C VAL A 434 11.86 14.98 18.33
N ILE A 435 11.23 16.15 18.49
CA ILE A 435 9.80 16.24 18.82
C ILE A 435 8.95 15.61 17.71
N VAL A 436 9.22 15.96 16.45
CA VAL A 436 8.49 15.45 15.29
C VAL A 436 8.64 13.94 15.14
N VAL A 437 9.86 13.43 15.26
CA VAL A 437 10.16 11.98 15.23
C VAL A 437 9.41 11.23 16.33
N THR A 438 9.44 11.77 17.56
CA THR A 438 8.77 11.16 18.71
C THR A 438 7.26 11.21 18.56
N ALA A 439 6.70 12.35 18.11
CA ALA A 439 5.26 12.51 17.91
C ALA A 439 4.73 11.60 16.80
N HIS A 440 5.48 11.42 15.73
CA HIS A 440 5.16 10.49 14.65
C HIS A 440 5.10 9.05 15.19
N GLY A 441 6.21 8.56 15.76
CA GLY A 441 6.25 7.19 16.27
C GLY A 441 5.25 6.93 17.39
N ALA A 442 5.01 7.90 18.27
CA ALA A 442 3.99 7.78 19.31
C ALA A 442 2.58 7.70 18.71
N TYR A 443 2.28 8.49 17.68
CA TYR A 443 1.01 8.41 16.96
C TYR A 443 0.78 7.01 16.38
N ASP A 444 1.76 6.46 15.66
CA ASP A 444 1.65 5.13 15.05
C ASP A 444 1.49 4.01 16.08
N ALA A 445 2.24 4.09 17.18
CA ALA A 445 2.12 3.15 18.29
C ALA A 445 0.69 3.16 18.89
N LEU A 446 0.10 4.35 19.07
CA LEU A 446 -1.21 4.53 19.69
C LEU A 446 -2.39 4.30 18.74
N VAL A 447 -2.19 4.40 17.42
CA VAL A 447 -3.26 4.18 16.43
C VAL A 447 -3.49 2.71 16.12
N GLY A 448 -2.46 1.86 16.24
CA GLY A 448 -2.66 0.44 16.00
C GLY A 448 -1.42 -0.44 15.95
N ILE A 449 -0.23 0.12 15.72
CA ILE A 449 0.98 -0.71 15.56
C ILE A 449 1.33 -1.45 16.87
N VAL A 450 1.03 -0.86 18.03
CA VAL A 450 1.18 -1.50 19.33
C VAL A 450 -0.21 -1.82 19.91
N PRO A 451 -0.74 -3.05 19.73
CA PRO A 451 -2.14 -3.35 20.05
C PRO A 451 -2.53 -3.05 21.50
N LYS A 452 -1.62 -3.31 22.44
CA LYS A 452 -1.84 -3.00 23.87
C LYS A 452 -2.10 -1.51 24.09
N LEU A 453 -1.30 -0.64 23.48
CA LEU A 453 -1.45 0.81 23.61
C LEU A 453 -2.65 1.33 22.84
N ALA A 454 -2.93 0.81 21.64
CA ALA A 454 -4.08 1.22 20.86
C ALA A 454 -5.40 0.95 21.61
N ASN A 455 -5.50 -0.23 22.24
CA ASN A 455 -6.69 -0.63 22.99
C ASN A 455 -6.85 0.15 24.31
N SER A 456 -5.77 0.47 25.02
CA SER A 456 -5.85 1.14 26.33
C SER A 456 -5.82 2.67 26.24
N MET A 457 -5.13 3.22 25.24
CA MET A 457 -4.70 4.62 25.17
C MET A 457 -4.94 5.25 23.80
N GLY A 458 -5.71 4.63 22.90
CA GLY A 458 -5.96 5.14 21.55
C GLY A 458 -6.45 6.59 21.49
N ILE A 459 -7.17 7.07 22.51
CA ILE A 459 -7.58 8.49 22.64
C ILE A 459 -6.39 9.47 22.64
N LEU A 460 -5.22 9.07 23.14
CA LEU A 460 -4.02 9.90 23.15
C LEU A 460 -3.48 10.15 21.73
N SER A 461 -3.74 9.27 20.76
CA SER A 461 -3.39 9.55 19.36
C SER A 461 -4.12 10.79 18.84
N ILE A 462 -5.39 10.98 19.23
CA ILE A 462 -6.20 12.15 18.89
C ILE A 462 -5.66 13.40 19.58
N VAL A 463 -5.17 13.27 20.82
CA VAL A 463 -4.54 14.38 21.54
C VAL A 463 -3.24 14.81 20.85
N ILE A 464 -2.35 13.86 20.52
CA ILE A 464 -1.10 14.13 19.80
C ILE A 464 -1.41 14.81 18.47
N PHE A 465 -2.35 14.25 17.71
CA PHE A 465 -2.80 14.82 16.46
C PHE A 465 -3.30 16.26 16.61
N ALA A 466 -4.17 16.52 17.59
CA ALA A 466 -4.71 17.86 17.84
C ALA A 466 -3.60 18.86 18.23
N VAL A 467 -2.62 18.45 19.04
CA VAL A 467 -1.48 19.29 19.43
C VAL A 467 -0.63 19.65 18.20
N ILE A 468 -0.26 18.67 17.37
CA ILE A 468 0.50 18.90 16.14
C ILE A 468 -0.28 19.79 15.17
N ALA A 469 -1.56 19.51 15.00
CA ALA A 469 -2.43 20.28 14.12
C ALA A 469 -2.53 21.75 14.53
N ASN A 470 -2.75 21.98 15.82
CA ASN A 470 -2.80 23.33 16.38
C ASN A 470 -1.43 24.03 16.27
N SER A 471 -0.33 23.31 16.52
CA SER A 471 1.03 23.85 16.39
C SER A 471 1.30 24.37 14.97
N TYR A 472 1.10 23.50 13.96
CA TYR A 472 1.31 23.86 12.56
C TYR A 472 0.42 25.03 12.13
N LEU A 473 -0.89 24.97 12.43
CA LEU A 473 -1.84 26.01 11.99
C LEU A 473 -1.57 27.35 12.69
N ASN A 474 -1.19 27.35 13.96
CA ASN A 474 -0.83 28.58 14.67
C ASN A 474 0.47 29.19 14.12
N VAL A 475 1.46 28.36 13.80
CA VAL A 475 2.70 28.82 13.13
C VAL A 475 2.38 29.43 11.77
N ALA A 476 1.58 28.74 10.95
CA ALA A 476 1.15 29.24 9.64
C ALA A 476 0.43 30.60 9.76
N LYS A 477 -0.52 30.74 10.69
CA LYS A 477 -1.23 32.00 10.97
C LYS A 477 -0.29 33.13 11.38
N LYS A 478 0.70 32.83 12.23
CA LYS A 478 1.65 33.82 12.74
C LYS A 478 2.59 34.36 11.66
N ILE A 479 3.04 33.50 10.73
CA ILE A 479 4.01 33.89 9.69
C ILE A 479 3.36 34.34 8.39
N ARG A 480 2.06 34.07 8.20
CA ARG A 480 1.31 34.50 7.02
C ARG A 480 1.17 36.02 7.01
N SER A 481 1.74 36.66 6.00
CA SER A 481 1.68 38.11 5.79
C SER A 481 0.99 38.46 4.48
N GLY A 482 -0.16 39.13 4.49
CA GLY A 482 -0.84 39.54 3.25
C GLY A 482 -2.33 39.22 3.23
N PRO A 483 -3.03 39.53 2.12
CA PRO A 483 -4.47 39.39 2.04
C PRO A 483 -4.91 37.92 2.13
N PRO A 484 -6.14 37.67 2.63
CA PRO A 484 -6.72 36.34 2.58
C PRO A 484 -6.83 35.86 1.14
N SER A 485 -6.75 34.55 0.97
CA SER A 485 -6.84 33.89 -0.32
C SER A 485 -8.22 34.04 -0.95
N LYS A 486 -8.29 33.94 -2.28
CA LYS A 486 -9.55 34.06 -3.03
C LYS A 486 -10.59 33.01 -2.62
N ILE A 487 -10.16 31.78 -2.33
CA ILE A 487 -11.03 30.69 -1.88
C ILE A 487 -10.61 30.35 -0.44
N SER A 488 -11.57 30.29 0.49
CA SER A 488 -11.26 29.93 1.88
C SER A 488 -10.79 28.47 2.00
N PRO A 489 -9.74 28.18 2.80
CA PRO A 489 -9.37 26.82 3.18
C PRO A 489 -10.54 26.01 3.75
N LEU A 490 -11.45 26.66 4.49
CA LEU A 490 -12.65 26.01 5.03
C LEU A 490 -13.56 25.50 3.91
N GLY A 491 -13.76 26.31 2.87
CA GLY A 491 -14.56 25.93 1.70
C GLY A 491 -13.96 24.75 0.95
N ILE A 492 -12.64 24.76 0.74
CA ILE A 492 -11.91 23.65 0.12
C ILE A 492 -12.06 22.39 0.98
N PHE A 493 -11.89 22.51 2.30
CA PHE A 493 -11.99 21.39 3.23
C PHE A 493 -13.41 20.79 3.24
N ILE A 494 -14.46 21.58 3.42
CA ILE A 494 -15.83 21.05 3.53
C ILE A 494 -16.30 20.45 2.21
N ILE A 495 -16.15 21.16 1.09
CA ILE A 495 -16.58 20.65 -0.22
C ILE A 495 -15.72 19.47 -0.66
N GLY A 496 -14.39 19.57 -0.49
CA GLY A 496 -13.47 18.48 -0.80
C GLY A 496 -13.76 17.22 0.01
N SER A 497 -13.95 17.34 1.32
CA SER A 497 -14.31 16.21 2.20
C SER A 497 -15.64 15.58 1.79
N SER A 498 -16.65 16.40 1.48
CA SER A 498 -17.97 15.92 1.07
C SER A 498 -17.90 15.14 -0.25
N LEU A 499 -17.14 15.66 -1.23
CA LEU A 499 -16.88 14.97 -2.49
C LEU A 499 -16.10 13.67 -2.28
N LEU A 500 -15.08 13.68 -1.42
CA LEU A 500 -14.25 12.51 -1.15
C LEU A 500 -15.06 11.39 -0.48
N ILE A 501 -15.89 11.74 0.52
CA ILE A 501 -16.82 10.79 1.14
C ILE A 501 -17.77 10.25 0.08
N GLY A 502 -18.33 11.10 -0.79
CA GLY A 502 -19.23 10.68 -1.85
C GLY A 502 -18.58 9.74 -2.87
N VAL A 503 -17.36 10.02 -3.32
CA VAL A 503 -16.60 9.15 -4.24
C VAL A 503 -16.30 7.81 -3.57
N SER A 504 -15.83 7.84 -2.32
CA SER A 504 -15.51 6.63 -1.55
C SER A 504 -16.75 5.77 -1.31
N TRP A 505 -17.90 6.41 -1.02
CA TRP A 505 -19.20 5.75 -0.91
C TRP A 505 -19.60 5.03 -2.19
N ASN A 506 -19.57 5.74 -3.32
CA ASN A 506 -19.95 5.17 -4.61
C ASN A 506 -19.01 4.02 -5.03
N LEU A 507 -17.71 4.16 -4.77
CA LEU A 507 -16.73 3.10 -5.01
C LEU A 507 -16.98 1.89 -4.10
N ALA A 508 -17.29 2.11 -2.83
CA ALA A 508 -17.64 1.02 -1.91
C ALA A 508 -18.94 0.32 -2.33
N CYS A 509 -19.97 1.03 -2.79
CA CYS A 509 -21.17 0.41 -3.38
C CYS A 509 -20.88 -0.40 -4.64
N TYR A 510 -19.87 -0.01 -5.43
CA TYR A 510 -19.42 -0.81 -6.56
C TYR A 510 -18.74 -2.11 -6.13
N LEU A 511 -17.99 -2.09 -5.01
CA LEU A 511 -17.19 -3.22 -4.54
C LEU A 511 -17.95 -4.18 -3.62
N TYR A 512 -18.77 -3.65 -2.71
CA TYR A 512 -19.47 -4.39 -1.66
C TYR A 512 -20.99 -4.33 -1.85
N ASN A 513 -21.72 -5.04 -0.99
CA ASN A 513 -23.17 -4.93 -0.92
C ASN A 513 -23.55 -3.67 -0.12
N PHE A 514 -24.63 -3.00 -0.50
CA PHE A 514 -25.08 -1.75 0.14
C PHE A 514 -25.13 -1.80 1.68
N ARG A 515 -25.58 -2.91 2.27
CA ARG A 515 -25.65 -3.10 3.74
C ARG A 515 -24.27 -3.05 4.40
N GLU A 516 -23.26 -3.66 3.77
CA GLU A 516 -21.88 -3.65 4.26
C GLU A 516 -21.30 -2.24 4.17
N VAL A 517 -21.58 -1.53 3.08
CA VAL A 517 -21.12 -0.14 2.88
C VAL A 517 -21.65 0.80 3.96
N ILE A 518 -22.93 0.68 4.32
CA ILE A 518 -23.54 1.46 5.42
C ILE A 518 -22.76 1.23 6.72
N LEU A 519 -22.44 -0.02 7.05
CA LEU A 519 -21.73 -0.36 8.28
C LEU A 519 -20.29 0.18 8.26
N LEU A 520 -19.56 -0.08 7.18
CA LEU A 520 -18.14 0.28 7.04
C LEU A 520 -17.92 1.80 7.01
N ILE A 521 -18.65 2.52 6.15
CA ILE A 521 -18.46 3.97 5.97
C ILE A 521 -19.20 4.75 7.05
N GLY A 522 -20.38 4.29 7.47
CA GLY A 522 -21.17 4.96 8.50
C GLY A 522 -20.43 5.05 9.83
N GLN A 523 -19.87 3.93 10.30
CA GLN A 523 -19.08 3.90 11.53
C GLN A 523 -17.83 4.78 11.43
N SER A 524 -17.09 4.67 10.33
CA SER A 524 -15.86 5.45 10.10
C SER A 524 -16.15 6.95 10.08
N THR A 525 -17.17 7.39 9.35
CA THR A 525 -17.51 8.82 9.21
C THR A 525 -17.99 9.42 10.54
N LEU A 526 -18.83 8.71 11.30
CA LEU A 526 -19.32 9.18 12.60
C LEU A 526 -18.19 9.34 13.62
N SER A 527 -17.27 8.37 13.69
CA SER A 527 -16.13 8.41 14.62
C SER A 527 -15.19 9.58 14.36
N LEU A 528 -15.14 10.08 13.12
CA LEU A 528 -14.22 11.13 12.69
C LEU A 528 -14.83 12.54 12.69
N GLY A 529 -16.13 12.67 12.98
CA GLY A 529 -16.80 13.97 13.04
C GLY A 529 -16.12 14.94 14.02
N ALA A 530 -15.60 14.43 15.14
CA ALA A 530 -14.85 15.22 16.13
C ALA A 530 -13.55 15.81 15.55
N LEU A 531 -12.81 15.04 14.74
CA LEU A 531 -11.59 15.53 14.08
C LEU A 531 -11.91 16.56 12.98
N GLY A 532 -12.98 16.31 12.21
CA GLY A 532 -13.49 17.29 11.24
C GLY A 532 -13.83 18.62 11.89
N PHE A 533 -14.39 18.60 13.11
CA PHE A 533 -14.71 19.81 13.87
C PHE A 533 -13.48 20.64 14.26
N ILE A 534 -12.34 19.99 14.57
CA ILE A 534 -11.07 20.69 14.85
C ILE A 534 -10.68 21.54 13.64
N PHE A 535 -10.69 20.97 12.45
CA PHE A 535 -10.36 21.68 11.21
C PHE A 535 -11.35 22.79 10.88
N ILE A 536 -12.65 22.52 11.00
CA ILE A 536 -13.70 23.52 10.77
C ILE A 536 -13.49 24.73 11.69
N ASN A 537 -13.19 24.49 12.97
CA ASN A 537 -12.94 25.56 13.92
C ASN A 537 -11.66 26.33 13.59
N GLN A 538 -10.59 25.63 13.17
CA GLN A 538 -9.31 26.26 12.85
C GLN A 538 -9.35 27.10 11.57
N PHE A 539 -10.07 26.66 10.54
CA PHE A 539 -10.21 27.37 9.26
C PHE A 539 -11.33 28.40 9.25
N ARG A 540 -12.14 28.48 10.32
CA ARG A 540 -13.30 29.37 10.41
C ARG A 540 -13.01 30.83 10.09
N ASN A 541 -11.81 31.27 10.39
CA ASN A 541 -11.39 32.66 10.26
C ASN A 541 -10.40 32.88 9.09
N GLU A 542 -10.18 31.87 8.24
CA GLU A 542 -9.29 31.90 7.05
C GLU A 542 -10.09 31.96 5.74
#